data_AF-A0A182YBD6-F1
#
_entry.id   AF-A0A182YBD6-F1
#
_cell.length_a   1.000
_cell.length_b   1.000
_cell.length_c   1.000
_cell.angle_alpha   90.00
_cell.angle_beta   90.00
_cell.angle_gamma   90.00
#
_symmetry.space_group_name_H-M   'P 1'
#
loop_
_entity.id
_entity.type
_entity.pdbx_description
1 polymer ?
#
loop_
_entity_poly.entity_id
_entity_poly.type
_entity_poly.pdbx_seq_one_letter_code
_entity_poly.pdbx_strand_id
1 'polypeptide(L)'
;MATVLCYEGRLSLYCFLGGMASLLVFYGAQAFLHEESIWTKVALSVGYYISLNVIIRIRYNPRDYQIAVRAAFLGTVLSAGIVVFLYAQEQYKSFGIYATLMALFHYTEYLGIAICNPKTLSPDSFILNHSIHYGLAAAASWIEYFVESYYFPEMKTYKLVWVAGVLLCLAGESLRKVAMITASKNFSHIVQFERHNEHELVTHGVYGWTRHPSYVGWFYWSIGTQITLANPVCFVIYAIASWKFFHDRILMEEITLLNFFGEEYIQYQERVPSGLPFIRGFRHDPDCEDQTSFHTDKRNETDDDDDAADNNERIVLEIAKADVDRRRSIASGGLEHSRNRRYSGTYDNCDDQDASSLV
;
A
#
# COMPACT_ATOMS: atom_id res chain seq x y z
N MET A 1 -18.37 14.49 19.23
CA MET A 1 -19.49 13.55 19.00
C MET A 1 -18.94 12.14 19.08
N ALA A 2 -19.50 11.28 19.93
CA ALA A 2 -19.15 9.86 19.88
C ALA A 2 -19.73 9.28 18.59
N THR A 3 -18.91 9.14 17.55
CA THR A 3 -19.30 8.48 16.31
C THR A 3 -19.59 7.02 16.67
N VAL A 4 -20.86 6.67 16.76
CA VAL A 4 -21.28 5.29 16.96
C VAL A 4 -20.78 4.51 15.74
N LEU A 5 -19.87 3.57 15.98
CA LEU A 5 -19.31 2.71 14.95
C LEU A 5 -20.45 2.05 14.14
N CYS A 6 -20.35 2.04 12.82
CA CYS A 6 -21.36 1.44 11.95
C CYS A 6 -21.57 -0.05 12.25
N TYR A 7 -22.67 -0.62 11.78
CA TYR A 7 -22.99 -2.03 12.04
C TYR A 7 -21.84 -2.97 11.61
N GLU A 8 -21.33 -2.78 10.40
CA GLU A 8 -20.23 -3.54 9.82
C GLU A 8 -18.93 -3.39 10.62
N GLY A 9 -18.65 -2.18 11.12
CA GLY A 9 -17.53 -1.91 12.01
C GLY A 9 -17.66 -2.67 13.33
N ARG A 10 -18.83 -2.63 13.99
CA ARG A 10 -19.09 -3.37 15.23
C ARG A 10 -19.01 -4.88 15.03
N LEU A 11 -19.56 -5.38 13.93
CA LEU A 11 -19.46 -6.79 13.54
C LEU A 11 -17.99 -7.21 13.42
N SER A 12 -17.19 -6.43 12.69
CA SER A 12 -15.75 -6.71 12.54
C SER A 12 -15.04 -6.70 13.89
N LEU A 13 -15.38 -5.78 14.80
CA LEU A 13 -14.78 -5.69 16.14
C LEU A 13 -15.10 -6.91 16.99
N TYR A 14 -16.36 -7.34 17.06
CA TYR A 14 -16.72 -8.53 17.82
C TYR A 14 -16.07 -9.80 17.26
N CYS A 15 -16.02 -9.94 15.93
CA CYS A 15 -15.38 -11.10 15.31
C CYS A 15 -13.85 -11.08 15.47
N PHE A 16 -13.21 -9.92 15.40
CA PHE A 16 -11.77 -9.77 15.68
C PHE A 16 -11.43 -10.15 17.12
N LEU A 17 -12.17 -9.62 18.09
CA LEU A 17 -12.01 -9.98 19.50
C LEU A 17 -12.32 -11.47 19.75
N GLY A 18 -13.31 -12.03 19.04
CA GLY A 18 -13.58 -13.47 19.02
C GLY A 18 -12.38 -14.27 18.52
N GLY A 19 -11.77 -13.90 17.39
CA GLY A 19 -10.54 -14.51 16.91
C GLY A 19 -9.39 -14.40 17.94
N MET A 20 -9.24 -13.22 18.55
CA MET A 20 -8.23 -12.99 19.58
C MET A 20 -8.41 -13.88 20.82
N ALA A 21 -9.65 -14.25 21.17
CA ALA A 21 -9.96 -15.12 22.29
C ALA A 21 -9.33 -16.53 22.17
N SER A 22 -8.80 -16.91 21.01
CA SER A 22 -7.91 -18.08 20.87
C SER A 22 -6.70 -18.03 21.82
N LEU A 23 -6.26 -16.84 22.22
CA LEU A 23 -5.22 -16.62 23.23
C LEU A 23 -5.70 -17.02 24.63
N LEU A 24 -6.96 -16.74 24.95
CA LEU A 24 -7.59 -17.16 26.21
C LEU A 24 -7.73 -18.68 26.28
N VAL A 25 -8.02 -19.33 25.15
CA VAL A 25 -8.02 -20.80 25.06
C VAL A 25 -6.62 -21.35 25.33
N PHE A 26 -5.60 -20.74 24.72
CA PHE A 26 -4.20 -21.17 24.89
C PHE A 26 -3.74 -21.10 26.35
N TYR A 27 -3.96 -19.96 27.03
CA TYR A 27 -3.59 -19.79 28.43
C TYR A 27 -4.54 -20.47 29.41
N GLY A 28 -5.82 -20.56 29.08
CA GLY A 28 -6.83 -21.24 29.88
C GLY A 28 -6.60 -22.73 29.98
N ALA A 29 -6.11 -23.37 28.92
CA ALA A 29 -5.70 -24.78 28.96
C ALA A 29 -4.60 -25.02 30.00
N GLN A 30 -3.63 -24.11 30.11
CA GLN A 30 -2.60 -24.19 31.14
C GLN A 30 -3.17 -23.91 32.55
N ALA A 31 -4.02 -22.90 32.69
CA ALA A 31 -4.53 -22.46 33.99
C ALA A 31 -5.56 -23.43 34.60
N PHE A 32 -6.43 -24.04 33.79
CA PHE A 32 -7.57 -24.84 34.26
C PHE A 32 -7.43 -26.35 33.99
N LEU A 33 -6.77 -26.72 32.89
CA LEU A 33 -6.56 -28.14 32.54
C LEU A 33 -5.18 -28.65 32.96
N HIS A 34 -4.33 -27.77 33.52
CA HIS A 34 -2.92 -28.06 33.83
C HIS A 34 -2.14 -28.64 32.64
N GLU A 35 -2.51 -28.23 31.41
CA GLU A 35 -1.88 -28.72 30.19
C GLU A 35 -0.55 -28.00 29.93
N GLU A 36 0.56 -28.73 30.07
CA GLU A 36 1.89 -28.18 29.84
C GLU A 36 2.33 -28.26 28.37
N SER A 37 1.82 -29.25 27.62
CA SER A 37 2.19 -29.47 26.22
C SER A 37 1.78 -28.29 25.34
N ILE A 38 2.78 -27.64 24.73
CA ILE A 38 2.55 -26.57 23.77
C ILE A 38 1.70 -27.04 22.57
N TRP A 39 1.92 -28.27 22.11
CA TRP A 39 1.21 -28.82 20.95
C TRP A 39 -0.26 -29.05 21.25
N THR A 40 -0.59 -29.51 22.47
CA THR A 40 -1.99 -29.65 22.89
C THR A 40 -2.66 -28.28 22.95
N LYS A 41 -1.99 -27.27 23.53
CA LYS A 41 -2.52 -25.89 23.60
C LYS A 41 -2.75 -25.28 22.21
N VAL A 42 -1.81 -25.48 21.28
CA VAL A 42 -1.98 -25.06 19.87
C VAL A 42 -3.16 -25.79 19.23
N ALA A 43 -3.28 -27.10 19.41
CA ALA A 43 -4.39 -27.88 18.86
C ALA A 43 -5.75 -27.41 19.38
N LEU A 44 -5.86 -27.07 20.68
CA LEU A 44 -7.07 -26.50 21.27
C LEU A 44 -7.40 -25.14 20.67
N SER A 45 -6.42 -24.24 20.50
CA SER A 45 -6.64 -22.95 19.84
C SER A 45 -7.06 -23.09 18.36
N VAL A 46 -6.52 -24.08 17.64
CA VAL A 46 -6.93 -24.40 16.26
C VAL A 46 -8.37 -24.94 16.24
N GLY A 47 -8.70 -25.87 17.14
CA GLY A 47 -10.06 -26.40 17.30
C GLY A 47 -11.08 -25.31 17.62
N TYR A 48 -10.71 -24.36 18.49
CA TYR A 48 -11.49 -23.15 18.75
C TYR A 48 -11.72 -22.32 17.48
N TYR A 49 -10.67 -22.04 16.71
CA TYR A 49 -10.78 -21.28 15.46
C TYR A 49 -11.70 -21.95 14.44
N ILE A 50 -11.57 -23.27 14.24
CA ILE A 50 -12.45 -24.04 13.35
C ILE A 50 -13.91 -23.93 13.82
N SER A 51 -14.15 -24.11 15.11
CA SER A 51 -15.49 -24.02 15.72
C SER A 51 -16.09 -22.62 15.55
N LEU A 52 -15.29 -21.57 15.77
CA LEU A 52 -15.69 -20.18 15.56
C LEU A 52 -16.08 -19.93 14.10
N ASN A 53 -15.34 -20.47 13.14
CA ASN A 53 -15.66 -20.31 11.71
C ASN A 53 -16.96 -21.04 11.32
N VAL A 54 -17.23 -22.22 11.89
CA VAL A 54 -18.50 -22.92 11.69
C VAL A 54 -19.66 -22.07 12.23
N ILE A 55 -19.52 -21.50 13.44
CA ILE A 55 -20.54 -20.62 14.03
C ILE A 55 -20.75 -19.37 13.17
N ILE A 56 -19.68 -18.70 12.74
CA ILE A 56 -19.74 -17.53 11.85
C ILE A 56 -20.47 -17.88 10.55
N ARG A 57 -20.18 -19.04 9.95
CA ARG A 57 -20.81 -19.49 8.71
C ARG A 57 -22.31 -19.75 8.85
N ILE A 58 -22.74 -20.27 10.00
CA ILE A 58 -24.17 -20.54 10.27
C ILE A 58 -24.91 -19.26 10.62
N ARG A 59 -24.27 -18.34 11.36
CA ARG A 59 -24.93 -17.18 11.98
C ARG A 59 -25.16 -16.00 11.03
N TYR A 60 -24.29 -15.80 10.05
CA TYR A 60 -24.26 -14.60 9.22
C TYR A 60 -24.65 -14.86 7.76
N ASN A 61 -25.33 -13.88 7.17
CA ASN A 61 -25.63 -13.88 5.74
C ASN A 61 -24.32 -13.78 4.91
N PRO A 62 -24.34 -14.04 3.58
CA PRO A 62 -23.12 -14.06 2.77
C PRO A 62 -22.27 -12.78 2.83
N ARG A 63 -22.88 -11.59 2.97
CA ARG A 63 -22.17 -10.30 3.04
C ARG A 63 -21.48 -10.14 4.39
N ASP A 64 -22.23 -10.30 5.48
CA ASP A 64 -21.73 -10.19 6.86
C ASP A 64 -20.67 -11.26 7.16
N TYR A 65 -20.85 -12.46 6.61
CA TYR A 65 -19.89 -13.56 6.69
C TYR A 65 -18.49 -13.15 6.21
N GLN A 66 -18.39 -12.42 5.09
CA GLN A 66 -17.09 -11.99 4.55
C GLN A 66 -16.33 -11.06 5.51
N ILE A 67 -17.06 -10.20 6.22
CA ILE A 67 -16.48 -9.30 7.22
C ILE A 67 -16.06 -10.10 8.46
N ALA A 68 -16.98 -10.92 8.98
CA ALA A 68 -16.80 -11.71 10.18
C ALA A 68 -15.61 -12.67 10.07
N VAL A 69 -15.51 -13.41 8.96
CA VAL A 69 -14.45 -14.42 8.75
C VAL A 69 -13.06 -13.78 8.65
N ARG A 70 -12.93 -12.65 7.94
CA ARG A 70 -11.65 -11.91 7.82
C ARG A 70 -11.22 -11.31 9.14
N ALA A 71 -12.15 -10.68 9.87
CA ALA A 71 -11.87 -10.13 11.18
C ALA A 71 -11.44 -11.21 12.18
N ALA A 72 -12.17 -12.33 12.25
CA ALA A 72 -11.82 -13.46 13.12
C ALA A 72 -10.48 -14.10 12.74
N PHE A 73 -10.19 -14.23 11.44
CA PHE A 73 -8.89 -14.67 10.95
C PHE A 73 -7.77 -13.75 11.44
N LEU A 74 -7.89 -12.43 11.25
CA LEU A 74 -6.89 -11.45 11.69
C LEU A 74 -6.68 -11.47 13.21
N GLY A 75 -7.76 -11.56 14.00
CA GLY A 75 -7.66 -11.70 15.46
C GLY A 75 -6.93 -12.98 15.88
N THR A 76 -7.15 -14.08 15.16
CA THR A 76 -6.46 -15.37 15.41
C THR A 76 -4.98 -15.29 15.02
N VAL A 77 -4.65 -14.68 13.89
CA VAL A 77 -3.25 -14.45 13.46
C VAL A 77 -2.51 -13.58 14.47
N LEU A 78 -3.16 -12.54 15.00
CA LEU A 78 -2.59 -11.71 16.06
C LEU A 78 -2.23 -12.56 17.29
N SER A 79 -3.16 -13.37 17.77
CA SER A 79 -2.93 -14.27 18.92
C SER A 79 -1.84 -15.29 18.66
N ALA A 80 -1.81 -15.89 17.46
CA ALA A 80 -0.76 -16.82 17.05
C ALA A 80 0.62 -16.13 17.03
N GLY A 81 0.70 -14.89 16.51
CA GLY A 81 1.93 -14.09 16.53
C GLY A 81 2.45 -13.85 17.94
N ILE A 82 1.58 -13.51 18.88
CA ILE A 82 1.92 -13.36 20.31
C ILE A 82 2.44 -14.67 20.90
N VAL A 83 1.78 -15.80 20.63
CA VAL A 83 2.24 -17.12 21.11
C VAL A 83 3.62 -17.46 20.54
N VAL A 84 3.84 -17.25 19.25
CA VAL A 84 5.15 -17.47 18.60
C VAL A 84 6.24 -16.61 19.25
N PHE A 85 5.99 -15.32 19.48
CA PHE A 85 6.96 -14.43 20.12
C PHE A 85 7.34 -14.89 21.54
N LEU A 86 6.38 -15.40 22.32
CA LEU A 86 6.61 -15.78 23.72
C LEU A 86 7.23 -17.16 23.87
N TYR A 87 6.89 -18.11 22.99
CA TYR A 87 7.22 -19.53 23.19
C TYR A 87 8.13 -20.15 22.13
N ALA A 88 8.27 -19.55 20.95
CA ALA A 88 9.16 -20.10 19.92
C ALA A 88 10.64 -19.86 20.27
N GLN A 89 11.52 -20.61 19.60
CA GLN A 89 12.96 -20.39 19.67
C GLN A 89 13.30 -18.96 19.22
N GLU A 90 14.40 -18.39 19.73
CA GLU A 90 14.76 -16.99 19.51
C GLU A 90 14.76 -16.58 18.02
N GLN A 91 15.22 -17.45 17.12
CA GLN A 91 15.24 -17.14 15.68
C GLN A 91 13.85 -17.03 15.02
N TYR A 92 12.79 -17.50 15.67
CA TYR A 92 11.41 -17.41 15.15
C TYR A 92 10.58 -16.29 15.79
N LYS A 93 11.09 -15.63 16.84
CA LYS A 93 10.33 -14.61 17.57
C LYS A 93 9.98 -13.40 16.70
N SER A 94 10.90 -12.98 15.82
CA SER A 94 10.65 -11.92 14.83
C SER A 94 9.50 -12.22 13.89
N PHE A 95 9.28 -13.50 13.53
CA PHE A 95 8.12 -13.89 12.72
C PHE A 95 6.80 -13.72 13.47
N GLY A 96 6.79 -14.01 14.77
CA GLY A 96 5.64 -13.76 15.64
C GLY A 96 5.26 -12.28 15.67
N ILE A 97 6.27 -11.41 15.83
CA ILE A 97 6.11 -9.94 15.78
C ILE A 97 5.56 -9.52 14.41
N TYR A 98 6.16 -9.99 13.32
CA TYR A 98 5.70 -9.72 11.96
C TYR A 98 4.22 -10.12 11.77
N ALA A 99 3.82 -11.32 12.19
CA ALA A 99 2.44 -11.77 12.08
C ALA A 99 1.47 -10.88 12.87
N THR A 100 1.86 -10.43 14.07
CA THR A 100 1.09 -9.46 14.85
C THR A 100 0.96 -8.11 14.14
N LEU A 101 2.05 -7.57 13.58
CA LEU A 101 2.03 -6.30 12.83
C LEU A 101 1.16 -6.38 11.57
N MET A 102 1.25 -7.47 10.81
CA MET A 102 0.42 -7.71 9.63
C MET A 102 -1.06 -7.77 10.01
N ALA A 103 -1.39 -8.49 11.09
CA ALA A 103 -2.77 -8.62 11.54
C ALA A 103 -3.37 -7.27 11.95
N LEU A 104 -2.60 -6.46 12.68
CA LEU A 104 -3.00 -5.13 13.12
C LEU A 104 -3.16 -4.16 11.95
N PHE A 105 -2.22 -4.15 11.00
CA PHE A 105 -2.30 -3.29 9.81
C PHE A 105 -3.62 -3.53 9.05
N HIS A 106 -3.88 -4.78 8.67
CA HIS A 106 -5.08 -5.12 7.89
C HIS A 106 -6.37 -4.88 8.65
N TYR A 107 -6.40 -5.16 9.95
CA TYR A 107 -7.59 -4.96 10.76
C TYR A 107 -7.88 -3.48 10.98
N THR A 108 -6.86 -2.69 11.32
CA THR A 108 -7.04 -1.25 11.57
C THR A 108 -7.29 -0.45 10.29
N GLU A 109 -6.88 -0.94 9.11
CA GLU A 109 -7.33 -0.35 7.83
C GLU A 109 -8.85 -0.42 7.69
N TYR A 110 -9.43 -1.61 7.87
CA TYR A 110 -10.88 -1.79 7.80
C TYR A 110 -11.60 -0.95 8.86
N LEU A 111 -11.11 -0.99 10.10
CA LEU A 111 -11.70 -0.23 11.20
C LEU A 111 -11.55 1.28 10.97
N GLY A 112 -10.44 1.73 10.41
CA GLY A 112 -10.17 3.12 10.05
C GLY A 112 -11.21 3.65 9.07
N ILE A 113 -11.53 2.90 8.01
CA ILE A 113 -12.61 3.26 7.07
C ILE A 113 -13.97 3.23 7.77
N ALA A 114 -14.24 2.22 8.59
CA ALA A 114 -15.51 2.12 9.32
C ALA A 114 -15.78 3.32 10.23
N ILE A 115 -14.73 3.93 10.78
CA ILE A 115 -14.81 5.14 11.61
C ILE A 115 -14.87 6.41 10.75
N CYS A 116 -14.03 6.51 9.72
CA CYS A 116 -13.75 7.77 9.03
C CYS A 116 -14.62 8.00 7.79
N ASN A 117 -15.01 6.93 7.08
CA ASN A 117 -15.77 6.97 5.84
C ASN A 117 -16.62 5.68 5.64
N PRO A 118 -17.65 5.43 6.47
CA PRO A 118 -18.44 4.19 6.40
C PRO A 118 -19.21 4.02 5.08
N LYS A 119 -19.38 5.08 4.28
CA LYS A 119 -20.06 5.02 2.97
C LYS A 119 -19.31 4.16 1.95
N THR A 120 -17.98 4.10 2.05
CA THR A 120 -17.10 3.35 1.12
C THR A 120 -16.63 2.01 1.67
N LEU A 121 -17.08 1.65 2.89
CA LEU A 121 -16.63 0.45 3.58
C LEU A 121 -17.08 -0.83 2.85
N SER A 122 -16.13 -1.71 2.56
CA SER A 122 -16.38 -3.00 1.94
C SER A 122 -15.43 -4.08 2.50
N PRO A 123 -15.67 -5.38 2.24
CA PRO A 123 -14.71 -6.43 2.60
C PRO A 123 -13.32 -6.25 1.99
N ASP A 124 -13.18 -5.45 0.94
CA ASP A 124 -11.87 -5.15 0.34
C ASP A 124 -11.10 -4.09 1.14
N SER A 125 -11.76 -3.36 2.04
CA SER A 125 -11.13 -2.39 2.95
C SER A 125 -10.17 -3.04 3.97
N PHE A 126 -10.20 -4.37 4.12
CA PHE A 126 -9.16 -5.10 4.86
C PHE A 126 -7.81 -5.14 4.12
N ILE A 127 -7.80 -4.90 2.80
CA ILE A 127 -6.59 -4.89 1.94
C ILE A 127 -5.85 -6.24 1.91
N LEU A 128 -6.53 -7.34 2.25
CA LEU A 128 -5.91 -8.68 2.31
C LEU A 128 -5.48 -9.21 0.93
N ASN A 129 -6.30 -8.99 -0.11
CA ASN A 129 -6.12 -9.57 -1.44
C ASN A 129 -6.18 -8.48 -2.53
N HIS A 130 -5.21 -7.56 -2.55
CA HIS A 130 -5.23 -6.45 -3.51
C HIS A 130 -4.41 -6.70 -4.79
N SER A 131 -3.51 -7.69 -4.82
CA SER A 131 -2.88 -8.16 -6.07
C SER A 131 -2.20 -9.53 -5.91
N ILE A 132 -2.02 -10.24 -7.02
CA ILE A 132 -1.19 -11.45 -7.05
C ILE A 132 0.28 -11.15 -6.69
N HIS A 133 0.78 -9.98 -7.11
CA HIS A 133 2.15 -9.54 -6.81
C HIS A 133 2.38 -9.36 -5.32
N TYR A 134 1.38 -8.85 -4.59
CA TYR A 134 1.43 -8.75 -3.13
C TYR A 134 1.55 -10.13 -2.48
N GLY A 135 0.73 -11.09 -2.92
CA GLY A 135 0.81 -12.48 -2.42
C GLY A 135 2.16 -13.12 -2.70
N LEU A 136 2.73 -12.91 -3.90
CA LEU A 136 4.06 -13.39 -4.27
C LEU A 136 5.16 -12.74 -3.42
N ALA A 137 5.08 -11.44 -3.17
CA ALA A 137 6.04 -10.73 -2.31
C ALA A 137 6.00 -11.26 -0.87
N ALA A 138 4.79 -11.46 -0.32
CA ALA A 138 4.63 -12.05 1.01
C ALA A 138 5.21 -13.47 1.06
N ALA A 139 4.89 -14.32 0.09
CA ALA A 139 5.44 -15.68 0.00
C ALA A 139 6.97 -15.68 -0.11
N ALA A 140 7.55 -14.80 -0.93
CA ALA A 140 9.00 -14.63 -1.04
C ALA A 140 9.63 -14.23 0.30
N SER A 141 9.01 -13.30 1.04
CA SER A 141 9.49 -12.88 2.36
C SER A 141 9.48 -14.02 3.38
N TRP A 142 8.47 -14.90 3.33
CA TRP A 142 8.39 -16.05 4.22
C TRP A 142 9.42 -17.11 3.84
N ILE A 143 9.60 -17.37 2.54
CA ILE A 143 10.60 -18.31 2.04
C ILE A 143 12.00 -17.85 2.46
N GLU A 144 12.37 -16.60 2.20
CA GLU A 144 13.65 -16.02 2.64
C GLU A 144 13.82 -16.17 4.15
N TYR A 145 12.81 -15.77 4.93
CA TYR A 145 12.88 -15.83 6.38
C TYR A 145 13.13 -17.25 6.91
N PHE A 146 12.39 -18.26 6.43
CA PHE A 146 12.52 -19.63 6.93
C PHE A 146 13.79 -20.32 6.42
N VAL A 147 14.22 -20.06 5.18
CA VAL A 147 15.50 -20.55 4.65
C VAL A 147 16.65 -19.98 5.49
N GLU A 148 16.65 -18.66 5.73
CA GLU A 148 17.68 -18.01 6.53
C GLU A 148 17.62 -18.40 8.01
N SER A 149 16.42 -18.61 8.57
CA SER A 149 16.27 -19.11 9.95
C SER A 149 16.85 -20.52 10.12
N TYR A 150 16.85 -21.33 9.05
CA TYR A 150 17.41 -22.69 9.08
C TYR A 150 18.93 -22.69 8.90
N TYR A 151 19.46 -21.99 7.90
CA TYR A 151 20.89 -21.99 7.58
C TYR A 151 21.72 -20.96 8.37
N PHE A 152 21.11 -19.84 8.75
CA PHE A 152 21.78 -18.68 9.38
C PHE A 152 20.98 -18.13 10.59
N PRO A 153 20.61 -18.97 11.58
CA PRO A 153 19.68 -18.59 12.65
C PRO A 153 20.11 -17.35 13.44
N GLU A 154 21.42 -17.15 13.64
CA GLU A 154 21.96 -16.01 14.39
C GLU A 154 21.52 -14.67 13.79
N MET A 155 21.35 -14.57 12.47
CA MET A 155 20.93 -13.33 11.81
C MET A 155 19.53 -12.85 12.22
N LYS A 156 18.66 -13.79 12.64
CA LYS A 156 17.28 -13.49 13.07
C LYS A 156 17.20 -13.12 14.55
N THR A 157 18.27 -13.30 15.30
CA THR A 157 18.31 -13.05 16.75
C THR A 157 18.73 -11.62 17.12
N TYR A 158 19.20 -10.82 16.15
CA TYR A 158 19.66 -9.45 16.39
C TYR A 158 18.52 -8.52 16.81
N LYS A 159 18.37 -8.34 18.12
CA LYS A 159 17.25 -7.59 18.71
C LYS A 159 17.11 -6.17 18.20
N LEU A 160 18.22 -5.46 18.03
CA LEU A 160 18.20 -4.08 17.55
C LEU A 160 17.58 -3.96 16.15
N VAL A 161 17.78 -4.97 15.29
CA VAL A 161 17.23 -4.98 13.93
C VAL A 161 15.72 -5.08 13.96
N TRP A 162 15.16 -6.09 14.65
CA TRP A 162 13.70 -6.22 14.68
C TRP A 162 13.03 -5.09 15.49
N VAL A 163 13.67 -4.54 16.52
CA VAL A 163 13.17 -3.35 17.23
C VAL A 163 13.09 -2.14 16.30
N ALA A 164 14.13 -1.90 15.51
CA ALA A 164 14.12 -0.81 14.52
C ALA A 164 12.99 -1.00 13.48
N GLY A 165 12.80 -2.25 13.01
CA GLY A 165 11.69 -2.61 12.12
C GLY A 165 10.31 -2.34 12.74
N VAL A 166 10.10 -2.75 13.99
CA VAL A 166 8.86 -2.48 14.74
C VAL A 166 8.60 -0.99 14.87
N LEU A 167 9.61 -0.21 15.28
CA LEU A 167 9.46 1.24 15.42
C LEU A 167 9.10 1.91 14.09
N LEU A 168 9.71 1.48 12.99
CA LEU A 168 9.39 1.99 11.66
C LEU A 168 7.96 1.60 11.23
N CYS A 169 7.55 0.35 11.49
CA CYS A 169 6.17 -0.09 11.28
C CYS A 169 5.18 0.74 12.09
N LEU A 170 5.42 0.94 13.39
CA LEU A 170 4.54 1.73 14.25
C LEU A 170 4.45 3.18 13.78
N ALA A 171 5.57 3.78 13.35
CA ALA A 171 5.57 5.16 12.84
C ALA A 171 4.78 5.26 11.52
N GLY A 172 5.03 4.34 10.58
CA GLY A 172 4.31 4.29 9.30
C GLY A 172 2.81 4.01 9.46
N GLU A 173 2.47 3.06 10.33
CA GLU A 173 1.11 2.72 10.74
C GLU A 173 0.40 3.95 11.31
N SER A 174 1.02 4.63 12.26
CA SER A 174 0.46 5.83 12.89
C SER A 174 0.24 6.94 11.88
N LEU A 175 1.23 7.24 11.03
CA LEU A 175 1.10 8.28 10.00
C LEU A 175 -0.06 7.96 9.03
N ARG A 176 -0.19 6.69 8.64
CA ARG A 176 -1.27 6.25 7.76
C ARG A 176 -2.64 6.42 8.42
N LYS A 177 -2.81 6.01 9.68
CA LYS A 177 -4.07 6.16 10.42
C LYS A 177 -4.43 7.62 10.66
N VAL A 178 -3.45 8.45 11.03
CA VAL A 178 -3.66 9.89 11.17
C VAL A 178 -4.06 10.52 9.83
N ALA A 179 -3.47 10.10 8.71
CA ALA A 179 -3.87 10.56 7.38
C ALA A 179 -5.32 10.19 7.02
N MET A 180 -5.74 8.97 7.34
CA MET A 180 -7.13 8.52 7.14
C MET A 180 -8.11 9.33 8.00
N ILE A 181 -7.79 9.55 9.27
CA ILE A 181 -8.62 10.34 10.19
C ILE A 181 -8.68 11.80 9.74
N THR A 182 -7.56 12.39 9.33
CA THR A 182 -7.48 13.79 8.87
C THR A 182 -8.27 14.01 7.58
N ALA A 183 -8.18 13.09 6.62
CA ALA A 183 -8.94 13.20 5.37
C ALA A 183 -10.42 12.79 5.52
N SER A 184 -10.74 11.91 6.48
CA SER A 184 -12.10 11.45 6.80
C SER A 184 -12.88 11.03 5.55
N LYS A 185 -14.00 11.69 5.24
CA LYS A 185 -14.87 11.43 4.07
C LYS A 185 -14.13 11.55 2.72
N ASN A 186 -13.03 12.31 2.68
CA ASN A 186 -12.22 12.52 1.48
C ASN A 186 -11.20 11.39 1.26
N PHE A 187 -11.02 10.47 2.22
CA PHE A 187 -10.14 9.32 2.06
C PHE A 187 -10.87 8.17 1.34
N SER A 188 -10.21 7.59 0.34
CA SER A 188 -10.64 6.37 -0.34
C SER A 188 -9.45 5.44 -0.61
N HIS A 189 -9.67 4.12 -0.54
CA HIS A 189 -8.67 3.13 -0.93
C HIS A 189 -8.46 3.07 -2.46
N ILE A 190 -9.39 3.62 -3.24
CA ILE A 190 -9.36 3.66 -4.70
C ILE A 190 -9.20 5.12 -5.13
N VAL A 191 -8.28 5.38 -6.06
CA VAL A 191 -8.16 6.70 -6.69
C VAL A 191 -9.49 7.04 -7.35
N GLN A 192 -10.09 8.16 -6.95
CA GLN A 192 -11.37 8.61 -7.47
C GLN A 192 -11.12 9.39 -8.76
N PHE A 193 -11.76 8.99 -9.86
CA PHE A 193 -11.66 9.68 -11.16
C PHE A 193 -12.76 10.71 -11.39
N GLU A 194 -13.81 10.68 -10.55
CA GLU A 194 -14.93 11.63 -10.57
C GLU A 194 -15.01 12.41 -9.26
N ARG A 195 -15.33 13.70 -9.35
CA ARG A 195 -15.49 14.56 -8.17
C ARG A 195 -16.91 14.43 -7.62
N HIS A 196 -17.02 14.02 -6.36
CA HIS A 196 -18.27 14.17 -5.61
C HIS A 196 -18.40 15.57 -5.01
N ASN A 197 -19.64 16.05 -4.90
CA ASN A 197 -19.96 17.37 -4.33
C ASN A 197 -19.44 17.56 -2.89
N GLU A 198 -19.28 16.47 -2.14
CA GLU A 198 -18.75 16.48 -0.76
C GLU A 198 -17.21 16.43 -0.70
N HIS A 199 -16.51 16.28 -1.84
CA HIS A 199 -15.05 16.13 -1.91
C HIS A 199 -14.35 17.49 -1.81
N GLU A 200 -13.56 17.64 -0.75
CA GLU A 200 -12.83 18.86 -0.41
C GLU A 200 -11.31 18.59 -0.37
N LEU A 201 -10.52 19.59 -0.75
CA LEU A 201 -9.07 19.51 -0.68
C LEU A 201 -8.59 19.65 0.76
N VAL A 202 -7.95 18.59 1.29
CA VAL A 202 -7.43 18.55 2.66
C VAL A 202 -5.95 18.94 2.69
N THR A 203 -5.64 20.07 3.31
CA THR A 203 -4.26 20.63 3.38
C THR A 203 -3.74 20.84 4.81
N HIS A 204 -4.50 20.45 5.84
CA HIS A 204 -4.14 20.63 7.25
C HIS A 204 -3.68 19.32 7.91
N GLY A 205 -3.14 19.42 9.13
CA GLY A 205 -2.64 18.25 9.86
C GLY A 205 -1.45 17.60 9.16
N VAL A 206 -1.45 16.27 9.03
CA VAL A 206 -0.35 15.55 8.34
C VAL A 206 -0.26 15.87 6.84
N TYR A 207 -1.34 16.39 6.24
CA TYR A 207 -1.33 16.89 4.87
C TYR A 207 -0.56 18.22 4.75
N GLY A 208 -0.30 18.93 5.85
CA GLY A 208 0.61 20.08 5.84
C GLY A 208 2.09 19.71 5.74
N TRP A 209 2.45 18.45 6.03
CA TRP A 209 3.85 17.97 5.98
C TRP A 209 4.20 17.33 4.65
N THR A 210 3.24 16.63 4.05
CA THR A 210 3.36 15.92 2.79
C THR A 210 1.99 15.84 2.14
N ARG A 211 1.92 15.87 0.81
CA ARG A 211 0.67 15.72 0.07
C ARG A 211 0.07 14.32 0.16
N HIS A 212 0.91 13.30 0.37
CA HIS A 212 0.50 11.88 0.38
C HIS A 212 0.90 11.14 1.67
N PRO A 213 0.46 11.60 2.86
CA PRO A 213 0.92 11.04 4.13
C PRO A 213 0.53 9.56 4.31
N SER A 214 -0.62 9.15 3.77
CA SER A 214 -1.07 7.75 3.83
C SER A 214 -0.17 6.79 3.03
N TYR A 215 0.41 7.27 1.92
CA TYR A 215 1.36 6.53 1.08
C TYR A 215 2.74 6.51 1.70
N VAL A 216 3.19 7.64 2.27
CA VAL A 216 4.44 7.69 3.05
C VAL A 216 4.38 6.70 4.21
N GLY A 217 3.28 6.68 4.96
CA GLY A 217 3.07 5.74 6.07
C GLY A 217 3.11 4.29 5.61
N TRP A 218 2.42 3.96 4.52
CA TRP A 218 2.41 2.60 3.97
C TRP A 218 3.79 2.17 3.45
N PHE A 219 4.50 3.03 2.73
CA PHE A 219 5.84 2.76 2.21
C PHE A 219 6.83 2.40 3.33
N TYR A 220 6.91 3.21 4.38
CA TYR A 220 7.82 2.92 5.49
C TYR A 220 7.35 1.72 6.33
N TRP A 221 6.04 1.52 6.47
CA TRP A 221 5.51 0.31 7.10
C TRP A 221 5.92 -0.95 6.34
N SER A 222 5.79 -0.98 5.01
CA SER A 222 6.12 -2.17 4.20
C SER A 222 7.61 -2.52 4.32
N ILE A 223 8.49 -1.51 4.28
CA ILE A 223 9.93 -1.70 4.50
C ILE A 223 10.22 -2.16 5.93
N GLY A 224 9.55 -1.57 6.93
CA GLY A 224 9.68 -1.94 8.34
C GLY A 224 9.35 -3.42 8.60
N THR A 225 8.42 -4.01 7.86
CA THR A 225 8.11 -5.45 7.99
C THR A 225 9.32 -6.32 7.63
N GLN A 226 10.08 -5.96 6.60
CA GLN A 226 11.25 -6.72 6.16
C GLN A 226 12.46 -6.50 7.07
N ILE A 227 12.61 -5.29 7.64
CA ILE A 227 13.57 -5.04 8.71
C ILE A 227 13.21 -5.88 9.95
N THR A 228 11.93 -5.98 10.30
CA THR A 228 11.46 -6.80 11.44
C THR A 228 11.84 -8.27 11.27
N LEU A 229 11.76 -8.79 10.04
CA LEU A 229 12.16 -10.15 9.68
C LEU A 229 13.68 -10.32 9.49
N ALA A 230 14.46 -9.23 9.52
CA ALA A 230 15.87 -9.20 9.15
C ALA A 230 16.13 -9.89 7.79
N ASN A 231 15.28 -9.60 6.80
CA ASN A 231 15.34 -10.15 5.44
C ASN A 231 16.07 -9.17 4.50
N PRO A 232 17.37 -9.35 4.20
CA PRO A 232 18.13 -8.40 3.38
C PRO A 232 17.65 -8.33 1.93
N VAL A 233 17.24 -9.43 1.32
CA VAL A 233 16.83 -9.47 -0.09
C VAL A 233 15.43 -8.87 -0.25
N CYS A 234 14.46 -9.34 0.54
CA CYS A 234 13.11 -8.80 0.50
C CYS A 234 13.06 -7.34 0.97
N PHE A 235 13.96 -6.88 1.85
CA PHE A 235 14.06 -5.45 2.18
C PHE A 235 14.28 -4.60 0.91
N VAL A 236 15.24 -4.96 0.06
CA VAL A 236 15.54 -4.23 -1.18
C VAL A 236 14.37 -4.34 -2.17
N ILE A 237 13.83 -5.55 -2.35
CA ILE A 237 12.71 -5.78 -3.27
C ILE A 237 11.48 -4.98 -2.84
N TYR A 238 11.11 -5.01 -1.55
CA TYR A 238 9.96 -4.28 -1.02
C TYR A 238 10.15 -2.76 -1.16
N ALA A 239 11.36 -2.25 -0.91
CA ALA A 239 11.65 -0.83 -1.09
C ALA A 239 11.45 -0.39 -2.54
N ILE A 240 12.04 -1.11 -3.51
CA ILE A 240 11.93 -0.78 -4.93
C ILE A 240 10.49 -0.94 -5.43
N ALA A 241 9.84 -2.06 -5.10
CA ALA A 241 8.49 -2.36 -5.55
C ALA A 241 7.46 -1.37 -4.97
N SER A 242 7.54 -1.07 -3.67
CA SER A 242 6.66 -0.09 -3.02
C SER A 242 6.92 1.31 -3.57
N TRP A 243 8.19 1.69 -3.79
CA TRP A 243 8.53 2.99 -4.36
C TRP A 243 7.94 3.17 -5.75
N LYS A 244 8.11 2.17 -6.64
CA LYS A 244 7.57 2.20 -8.00
C LYS A 244 6.04 2.26 -8.00
N PHE A 245 5.40 1.46 -7.15
CA PHE A 245 3.95 1.46 -7.01
C PHE A 245 3.41 2.84 -6.60
N PHE A 246 4.01 3.46 -5.58
CA PHE A 246 3.58 4.78 -5.14
C PHE A 246 3.96 5.90 -6.10
N HIS A 247 5.07 5.77 -6.83
CA HIS A 247 5.41 6.71 -7.90
C HIS A 247 4.31 6.79 -8.95
N ASP A 248 3.93 5.63 -9.51
CA ASP A 248 2.93 5.55 -10.56
C ASP A 248 1.54 5.96 -10.05
N ARG A 249 1.20 5.60 -8.81
CA ARG A 249 -0.07 5.95 -8.17
C ARG A 249 -0.19 7.43 -7.84
N ILE A 250 0.85 8.04 -7.27
CA ILE A 250 0.88 9.48 -6.95
C ILE A 250 0.75 10.29 -8.23
N LEU A 251 1.45 9.91 -9.30
CA LEU A 251 1.34 10.59 -10.59
C LEU A 251 -0.11 10.63 -11.09
N MET A 252 -0.77 9.47 -11.13
CA MET A 252 -2.16 9.38 -11.59
C MET A 252 -3.12 10.14 -10.71
N GLU A 253 -2.96 10.06 -9.39
CA GLU A 253 -3.85 10.74 -8.45
C GLU A 253 -3.68 12.26 -8.48
N GLU A 254 -2.47 12.78 -8.64
CA GLU A 254 -2.24 14.22 -8.74
C GLU A 254 -2.82 14.82 -10.03
N ILE A 255 -2.81 14.08 -11.15
CA ILE A 255 -3.52 14.49 -12.38
C ILE A 255 -5.00 14.69 -12.07
N THR A 256 -5.61 13.74 -11.37
CA THR A 256 -7.03 13.83 -11.02
C THR A 256 -7.33 14.93 -10.01
N LEU A 257 -6.46 15.13 -9.02
CA LEU A 257 -6.61 16.22 -8.04
C LEU A 257 -6.49 17.61 -8.69
N LEU A 258 -5.63 17.76 -9.71
CA LEU A 258 -5.59 18.97 -10.52
C LEU A 258 -6.90 19.18 -11.28
N ASN A 259 -7.49 18.13 -11.87
CA ASN A 259 -8.79 18.25 -12.53
C ASN A 259 -9.90 18.66 -11.55
N PHE A 260 -9.82 18.22 -10.30
CA PHE A 260 -10.84 18.49 -9.29
C PHE A 260 -10.74 19.89 -8.70
N PHE A 261 -9.52 20.37 -8.42
CA PHE A 261 -9.28 21.56 -7.59
C PHE A 261 -8.47 22.66 -8.31
N GLY A 262 -7.93 22.39 -9.49
CA GLY A 262 -7.20 23.34 -10.33
C GLY A 262 -6.11 24.09 -9.57
N GLU A 263 -6.23 25.42 -9.59
CA GLU A 263 -5.27 26.35 -8.99
C GLU A 263 -5.03 26.13 -7.49
N GLU A 264 -6.06 25.71 -6.73
CA GLU A 264 -5.88 25.44 -5.30
C GLU A 264 -4.88 24.29 -5.05
N TYR A 265 -4.89 23.28 -5.93
CA TYR A 265 -3.97 22.16 -5.85
C TYR A 265 -2.56 22.56 -6.32
N ILE A 266 -2.45 23.40 -7.34
CA ILE A 266 -1.16 23.96 -7.81
C ILE A 266 -0.47 24.70 -6.65
N GLN A 267 -1.17 25.62 -5.98
CA GLN A 267 -0.66 26.36 -4.82
C GLN A 267 -0.29 25.43 -3.64
N TYR A 268 -0.98 24.30 -3.51
CA TYR A 268 -0.64 23.29 -2.51
C TYR A 268 0.64 22.52 -2.88
N GLN A 269 0.85 22.19 -4.16
CA GLN A 269 2.06 21.54 -4.67
C GLN A 269 3.33 22.39 -4.51
N GLU A 270 3.21 23.71 -4.58
CA GLU A 270 4.32 24.64 -4.35
C GLU A 270 4.78 24.66 -2.89
N ARG A 271 3.83 24.55 -1.94
CA ARG A 271 4.10 24.69 -0.51
C ARG A 271 4.47 23.38 0.18
N VAL A 272 3.90 22.26 -0.27
CA VAL A 272 3.99 20.98 0.43
C VAL A 272 4.57 19.93 -0.51
N PRO A 273 5.63 19.18 -0.11
CA PRO A 273 6.22 18.14 -0.95
C PRO A 273 5.30 16.92 -1.06
N SER A 274 5.53 16.06 -2.05
CA SER A 274 4.84 14.76 -2.21
C SER A 274 5.09 13.79 -1.05
N GLY A 275 6.25 13.90 -0.37
CA GLY A 275 6.66 13.13 0.81
C GLY A 275 7.65 12.00 0.57
N LEU A 276 7.52 11.24 -0.51
CA LEU A 276 8.42 10.11 -0.79
C LEU A 276 9.69 10.55 -1.52
N PRO A 277 10.88 9.99 -1.17
CA PRO A 277 12.14 10.37 -1.81
C PRO A 277 12.07 10.19 -3.32
N PHE A 278 12.56 11.16 -4.08
CA PHE A 278 12.64 11.12 -5.56
C PHE A 278 11.29 11.01 -6.31
N ILE A 279 10.15 11.12 -5.63
CA ILE A 279 8.83 11.16 -6.28
C ILE A 279 8.38 12.61 -6.26
N ARG A 280 8.33 13.30 -7.41
CA ARG A 280 7.86 14.71 -7.45
C ARG A 280 6.35 14.85 -7.57
N GLY A 281 5.68 13.81 -8.05
CA GLY A 281 4.28 13.85 -8.47
C GLY A 281 4.12 14.50 -9.84
N PHE A 282 2.87 14.76 -10.25
CA PHE A 282 2.58 15.44 -11.51
C PHE A 282 2.65 16.95 -11.27
N ARG A 283 3.64 17.64 -11.85
CA ARG A 283 3.70 19.11 -11.79
C ARG A 283 3.21 19.68 -13.12
N HIS A 284 2.25 20.59 -13.03
CA HIS A 284 1.88 21.42 -14.17
C HIS A 284 3.10 22.25 -14.59
N ASP A 285 3.46 22.18 -15.87
CA ASP A 285 4.58 22.91 -16.45
C ASP A 285 4.00 24.08 -17.27
N PRO A 286 4.08 25.33 -16.76
CA PRO A 286 3.48 26.48 -17.43
C PRO A 286 4.10 26.76 -18.80
N ASP A 287 5.33 26.30 -19.06
CA ASP A 287 6.00 26.48 -20.36
C ASP A 287 5.39 25.60 -21.47
N CYS A 288 4.51 24.66 -21.13
CA CYS A 288 3.85 23.77 -22.09
C CYS A 288 2.58 24.38 -22.70
N GLU A 289 1.98 25.43 -22.11
CA GLU A 289 0.80 26.12 -22.67
C GLU A 289 1.15 27.00 -23.87
N ASP A 290 2.40 27.47 -23.98
CA ASP A 290 2.82 28.42 -25.02
C ASP A 290 2.95 27.79 -26.42
N GLN A 291 2.69 26.47 -26.55
CA GLN A 291 2.69 25.76 -27.84
C GLN A 291 1.29 25.39 -28.35
N THR A 292 0.23 25.59 -27.57
CA THR A 292 -1.16 25.32 -27.99
C THR A 292 -1.98 26.58 -28.28
N SER A 293 -1.38 27.78 -28.25
CA SER A 293 -2.03 29.02 -28.73
C SER A 293 -2.16 29.05 -30.26
N PHE A 294 -2.96 28.16 -30.83
CA PHE A 294 -3.52 28.37 -32.16
C PHE A 294 -4.64 29.39 -32.05
N HIS A 295 -4.47 30.51 -32.77
CA HIS A 295 -5.44 31.58 -32.97
C HIS A 295 -6.91 31.11 -32.89
N THR A 296 -7.57 31.37 -31.76
CA THR A 296 -9.03 31.46 -31.70
C THR A 296 -9.41 32.88 -32.11
N ASP A 297 -9.82 32.99 -33.38
CA ASP A 297 -10.46 34.19 -33.92
C ASP A 297 -11.71 34.48 -33.08
N LYS A 298 -11.75 35.65 -32.44
CA LYS A 298 -12.85 36.08 -31.58
C LYS A 298 -14.11 36.25 -32.44
N ARG A 299 -15.00 35.26 -32.40
CA ARG A 299 -16.42 35.48 -32.68
C ARG A 299 -17.19 35.37 -31.38
N ASN A 300 -17.89 36.46 -31.09
CA ASN A 300 -18.93 36.55 -30.06
C ASN A 300 -19.82 35.32 -30.10
N GLU A 301 -20.07 34.71 -28.95
CA GLU A 301 -21.42 34.29 -28.58
C GLU A 301 -21.50 34.08 -27.07
N THR A 302 -22.69 34.39 -26.56
CA THR A 302 -23.18 34.43 -25.19
C THR A 302 -23.56 33.04 -24.67
N ASP A 303 -23.55 32.92 -23.34
CA ASP A 303 -24.26 31.94 -22.50
C ASP A 303 -23.80 30.46 -22.57
N ASP A 304 -23.17 29.97 -21.49
CA ASP A 304 -23.70 28.91 -20.60
C ASP A 304 -22.57 28.21 -19.81
N ASP A 305 -22.84 27.89 -18.54
CA ASP A 305 -21.96 27.24 -17.54
C ASP A 305 -21.50 25.80 -17.91
N ASP A 306 -21.73 25.33 -19.14
CA ASP A 306 -21.37 23.99 -19.65
C ASP A 306 -19.94 23.92 -20.26
N ASP A 307 -19.30 25.06 -20.57
CA ASP A 307 -18.00 25.12 -21.25
C ASP A 307 -16.79 24.77 -20.35
N ALA A 308 -16.93 24.86 -19.03
CA ALA A 308 -15.82 24.57 -18.10
C ALA A 308 -15.50 23.08 -18.02
N ALA A 309 -16.49 22.21 -18.24
CA ALA A 309 -16.32 20.75 -18.23
C ALA A 309 -15.61 20.26 -19.50
N ASP A 310 -15.99 20.78 -20.68
CA ASP A 310 -15.36 20.42 -21.97
C ASP A 310 -13.91 20.92 -22.04
N ASN A 311 -13.63 22.10 -21.48
CA ASN A 311 -12.27 22.64 -21.43
C ASN A 311 -11.35 21.81 -20.52
N ASN A 312 -11.85 21.36 -19.37
CA ASN A 312 -11.10 20.45 -18.50
C ASN A 312 -10.87 19.09 -19.16
N GLU A 313 -11.85 18.54 -19.88
CA GLU A 313 -11.70 17.26 -20.58
C GLU A 313 -10.67 17.33 -21.72
N ARG A 314 -10.60 18.46 -22.45
CA ARG A 314 -9.55 18.74 -23.44
C ARG A 314 -8.17 18.84 -22.82
N ILE A 315 -8.01 19.58 -21.74
CA ILE A 315 -6.73 19.72 -21.03
C ILE A 315 -6.24 18.34 -20.56
N VAL A 316 -7.14 17.49 -20.07
CA VAL A 316 -6.83 16.12 -19.64
C VAL A 316 -6.38 15.23 -20.79
N LEU A 317 -7.07 15.28 -21.92
CA LEU A 317 -6.68 14.52 -23.11
C LEU A 317 -5.33 14.96 -23.65
N GLU A 318 -5.04 16.26 -23.62
CA GLU A 318 -3.74 16.80 -24.04
C GLU A 318 -2.62 16.45 -23.06
N ILE A 319 -2.85 16.51 -21.75
CA ILE A 319 -1.90 16.09 -20.72
C ILE A 319 -1.60 14.58 -20.80
N ALA A 320 -2.63 13.75 -20.97
CA ALA A 320 -2.47 12.30 -21.12
C ALA A 320 -1.70 11.94 -22.39
N LYS A 321 -1.96 12.68 -23.48
CA LYS A 321 -1.26 12.51 -24.75
C LYS A 321 0.20 12.96 -24.65
N ALA A 322 0.47 14.08 -23.96
CA ALA A 322 1.82 14.55 -23.69
C ALA A 322 2.64 13.57 -22.81
N ASP A 323 2.03 12.91 -21.83
CA ASP A 323 2.70 11.86 -21.04
C ASP A 323 2.99 10.60 -21.87
N VAL A 324 2.05 10.17 -22.71
CA VAL A 324 2.25 9.05 -23.66
C VAL A 324 3.39 9.36 -24.63
N ASP A 325 3.44 10.58 -25.17
CA ASP A 325 4.48 11.01 -26.09
C ASP A 325 5.84 11.20 -25.39
N ARG A 326 5.86 11.67 -24.14
CA ARG A 326 7.07 11.71 -23.29
C ARG A 326 7.60 10.30 -23.01
N ARG A 327 6.72 9.32 -22.70
CA ARG A 327 7.12 7.91 -22.52
C ARG A 327 7.62 7.28 -23.81
N ARG A 328 7.02 7.62 -24.96
CA ARG A 328 7.52 7.20 -26.28
C ARG A 328 8.88 7.81 -26.59
N SER A 329 9.12 9.08 -26.26
CA SER A 329 10.40 9.74 -26.50
C SER A 329 11.52 9.22 -25.58
N ILE A 330 11.19 8.84 -24.34
CA ILE A 330 12.14 8.18 -23.42
C ILE A 330 12.45 6.75 -23.93
N ALA A 331 11.45 6.03 -24.43
CA ALA A 331 11.63 4.70 -25.02
C ALA A 331 12.42 4.71 -26.33
N SER A 332 12.29 5.76 -27.16
CA SER A 332 13.06 5.93 -28.40
C SER A 332 14.44 6.57 -28.16
N GLY A 333 14.58 7.44 -27.16
CA GLY A 333 15.85 8.07 -26.77
C GLY A 333 16.84 7.09 -26.13
N GLY A 334 16.36 5.97 -25.59
CA GLY A 334 17.18 4.83 -25.15
C GLY A 334 17.87 4.06 -26.29
N LEU A 335 17.46 4.29 -27.55
CA LEU A 335 18.05 3.66 -28.73
C LEU A 335 18.96 4.59 -29.55
N GLU A 336 18.90 5.92 -29.34
CA GLU A 336 19.71 6.88 -30.10
C GLU A 336 21.03 7.29 -29.41
N HIS A 337 21.21 7.05 -28.10
CA HIS A 337 22.47 7.37 -27.42
C HIS A 337 23.63 6.40 -27.71
N SER A 338 23.46 5.44 -28.63
CA SER A 338 24.52 4.55 -29.12
C SER A 338 24.86 4.72 -30.61
N ARG A 339 24.21 5.65 -31.34
CA ARG A 339 24.44 5.88 -32.77
C ARG A 339 24.70 7.35 -33.11
N ASN A 340 25.70 7.95 -32.47
CA ASN A 340 26.40 9.10 -33.08
C ASN A 340 27.80 9.28 -32.49
N ARG A 341 28.72 8.40 -32.88
CA ARG A 341 30.12 8.76 -33.09
C ARG A 341 30.45 8.43 -34.53
N ARG A 342 30.54 9.45 -35.39
CA ARG A 342 31.13 9.33 -36.72
C ARG A 342 32.46 10.06 -36.77
N TYR A 343 33.47 9.28 -37.17
CA TYR A 343 34.64 9.59 -37.99
C TYR A 343 35.77 10.48 -37.42
N SER A 344 36.94 9.85 -37.26
CA SER A 344 38.07 10.03 -38.20
C SER A 344 39.17 8.98 -37.94
N GLY A 345 39.72 8.35 -39.00
CA GLY A 345 41.02 7.66 -38.90
C GLY A 345 41.16 6.34 -39.66
N THR A 346 41.58 6.44 -40.93
CA THR A 346 42.61 5.61 -41.62
C THR A 346 42.44 4.09 -41.82
N TYR A 347 42.28 3.74 -43.11
CA TYR A 347 42.97 2.73 -43.93
C TYR A 347 43.24 1.28 -43.45
N ASP A 348 42.93 0.38 -44.40
CA ASP A 348 43.56 -0.91 -44.76
C ASP A 348 42.87 -2.24 -44.41
N ASN A 349 42.31 -2.82 -45.48
CA ASN A 349 42.45 -4.19 -46.01
C ASN A 349 42.03 -5.47 -45.25
N CYS A 350 41.33 -6.29 -46.05
CA CYS A 350 41.38 -7.76 -46.20
C CYS A 350 40.48 -8.67 -45.32
N ASP A 351 39.60 -9.34 -46.08
CA ASP A 351 39.33 -10.78 -46.14
C ASP A 351 38.44 -11.47 -45.09
N ASP A 352 37.30 -11.92 -45.61
CA ASP A 352 36.79 -13.30 -45.63
C ASP A 352 36.66 -14.13 -44.33
N GLN A 353 35.41 -14.59 -44.12
CA GLN A 353 34.96 -15.96 -43.76
C GLN A 353 33.95 -16.05 -42.60
N ASP A 354 32.72 -16.41 -43.00
CA ASP A 354 31.92 -17.58 -42.59
C ASP A 354 31.65 -17.98 -41.13
N ALA A 355 30.47 -18.62 -41.03
CA ALA A 355 29.92 -19.51 -39.99
C ALA A 355 29.16 -18.84 -38.83
N SER A 356 27.82 -18.84 -38.82
CA SER A 356 26.92 -19.99 -38.56
C SER A 356 26.89 -20.43 -37.10
N SER A 357 25.73 -20.18 -36.47
CA SER A 357 25.03 -21.00 -35.46
C SER A 357 25.76 -21.40 -34.17
N LEU A 358 25.11 -21.21 -33.01
CA LEU A 358 24.57 -22.30 -32.17
C LEU A 358 24.10 -21.82 -30.78
N VAL A 359 22.89 -22.30 -30.45
CA VAL A 359 22.29 -22.63 -29.13
C VAL A 359 21.92 -21.50 -28.17
#